data_AF-A0A1E5QFD4-F1
#
_entry.id   AF-A0A1E5QFD4-F1
#
_cell.length_a   1.000
_cell.length_b   1.000
_cell.length_c   1.000
_cell.angle_alpha   90.00
_cell.angle_beta   90.00
_cell.angle_gamma   90.00
#
_symmetry.space_group_name_H-M   'P 1'
#
loop_
_entity.id
_entity.type
_entity.pdbx_description
1 polymer ?
#
loop_
_entity_poly.entity_id
_entity_poly.type
_entity_poly.pdbx_seq_one_letter_code
_entity_poly.pdbx_strand_id
1 'polypeptide(L)'
;MDRTTSSTILLIDSDPSDLQIVLPILSSAGYGVTVVTHESGAIESLLQELPVLILLQVSSVQEQGLSLCRTIREFTEFQAIPVIFIVEADDTDSIVKGISLGAVDYLTRPLDSQTLLRQVQFHIRLNAFMFNTQEQTELLTKEVKGCVHIESQLLKLLLELERRVEERNSQLSIVLNELQRTQQELLAREQKLRHTTFHDALTGLPNRRWLMEYLPALIQSANQNPRNHFAALSIDLDRFKTINDSLGHIVGDELLRNVALRLQASLSPMSTVARLGGDEFIVLMEQIESIQDAIALAQQIQIQFQLPFQINDYEIFMGASVGITLSIIGYQSPVEVLRDAGIAMSQAKQAGHGCYQVLTPERKARAIARLQLETDLRQAVERQEFYLEYQPIYGLATGELKGFEALVRWQHPSRGRVAPTEFIPTAEEIGIIDRVGIWVLKEATRQLSHWQQEFPNIPLVMHVNLSAKQLKQRELVQQIEAFCTEMRLSHNSLKLEITESCFLESSSEEINLLHQLRDKGIRLCIDDFGIGYSSLGRLQNFPMDTVKVDRSFVKRLGKSSRETEIVHTIVNLAHNLGLDLVAEGIETAEQLQTLQQLGYEQGQGYYFSRPLNSHLATQLVMSSAFN
;
A
#
# COMPACT_ATOMS: atom_id res chain seq x y z
N MET A 1 6.00 -72.03 -66.55
CA MET A 1 5.91 -72.49 -67.96
C MET A 1 5.74 -73.99 -67.91
N ASP A 2 4.54 -74.47 -68.23
CA ASP A 2 4.19 -75.89 -68.28
C ASP A 2 5.06 -76.63 -69.29
N ARG A 3 6.05 -77.38 -68.80
CA ARG A 3 6.64 -78.49 -69.54
C ARG A 3 5.79 -79.74 -69.30
N THR A 4 4.59 -79.75 -69.89
CA THR A 4 3.85 -80.99 -70.24
C THR A 4 4.46 -81.64 -71.48
N THR A 5 5.79 -81.60 -71.57
CA THR A 5 6.60 -82.23 -72.61
C THR A 5 6.80 -83.68 -72.19
N SER A 6 6.53 -84.60 -73.11
CA SER A 6 6.92 -86.01 -73.03
C SER A 6 8.26 -86.13 -72.31
N SER A 7 8.25 -86.75 -71.12
CA SER A 7 9.45 -87.01 -70.35
C SER A 7 10.32 -87.97 -71.15
N THR A 8 11.25 -87.42 -71.94
CA THR A 8 12.13 -88.20 -72.80
C THR A 8 13.24 -88.82 -71.94
N ILE A 9 13.37 -90.13 -71.98
CA ILE A 9 14.42 -90.90 -71.33
C ILE A 9 15.43 -91.26 -72.42
N LEU A 10 16.71 -91.00 -72.16
CA LEU A 10 17.78 -91.41 -73.05
C LEU A 10 18.26 -92.79 -72.64
N LEU A 11 18.05 -93.79 -73.49
CA LEU A 11 18.53 -95.16 -73.31
C LEU A 11 19.78 -95.37 -74.16
N ILE A 12 20.91 -95.62 -73.50
CA ILE A 12 22.19 -95.90 -74.13
C ILE A 12 22.49 -97.36 -73.88
N ASP A 13 22.08 -98.21 -74.82
CA ASP A 13 22.25 -99.66 -74.75
C ASP A 13 22.48 -100.24 -76.15
N SER A 14 23.51 -101.06 -76.27
CA SER A 14 23.89 -101.73 -77.52
C SER A 14 23.33 -103.15 -77.64
N ASP A 15 22.76 -103.69 -76.55
CA ASP A 15 22.16 -105.02 -76.48
C ASP A 15 20.71 -105.00 -76.99
N PRO A 16 20.41 -105.68 -78.11
CA PRO A 16 19.05 -105.74 -78.65
C PRO A 16 18.04 -106.42 -77.72
N SER A 17 18.50 -107.25 -76.77
CA SER A 17 17.65 -107.94 -75.79
C SER A 17 17.07 -106.98 -74.76
N ASP A 18 17.91 -106.06 -74.26
CA ASP A 18 17.50 -105.03 -73.31
C ASP A 18 16.58 -104.01 -73.96
N LEU A 19 16.85 -103.63 -75.21
CA LEU A 19 15.97 -102.74 -75.98
C LEU A 19 14.56 -103.32 -76.14
N GLN A 20 14.43 -104.64 -76.34
CA GLN A 20 13.12 -105.30 -76.43
C GLN A 20 12.33 -105.30 -75.11
N ILE A 21 13.00 -105.18 -73.97
CA ILE A 21 12.38 -105.15 -72.64
C ILE A 21 12.09 -103.71 -72.21
N VAL A 22 13.08 -102.83 -72.29
CA VAL A 22 13.01 -101.46 -71.76
C VAL A 22 12.07 -100.58 -72.58
N LEU A 23 12.12 -100.68 -73.92
CA LEU A 23 11.32 -99.81 -74.80
C LEU A 23 9.80 -99.96 -74.58
N PRO A 24 9.20 -101.18 -74.60
CA PRO A 24 7.77 -101.32 -74.37
C PRO A 24 7.33 -100.88 -72.97
N ILE A 25 8.16 -101.14 -71.95
CA ILE A 25 7.83 -100.81 -70.55
C ILE A 25 7.79 -99.31 -70.35
N LEU A 26 8.81 -98.57 -70.81
CA LEU A 26 8.86 -97.13 -70.65
C LEU A 26 7.84 -96.42 -71.55
N SER A 27 7.65 -96.89 -72.79
CA SER A 27 6.67 -96.31 -73.71
C SER A 27 5.24 -96.53 -73.22
N SER A 28 4.90 -97.70 -72.68
CA SER A 28 3.57 -97.98 -72.09
C SER A 28 3.30 -97.18 -70.82
N ALA A 29 4.35 -96.77 -70.11
CA ALA A 29 4.28 -95.86 -68.98
C ALA A 29 4.19 -94.37 -69.37
N GLY A 30 4.20 -94.06 -70.66
CA GLY A 30 4.02 -92.70 -71.19
C GLY A 30 5.31 -91.88 -71.31
N TYR A 31 6.48 -92.51 -71.20
CA TYR A 31 7.78 -91.85 -71.43
C TYR A 31 8.16 -91.91 -72.91
N GLY A 32 8.67 -90.80 -73.45
CA GLY A 32 9.39 -90.84 -74.72
C GLY A 32 10.73 -91.53 -74.49
N VAL A 33 11.19 -92.39 -75.40
CA VAL A 33 12.51 -93.02 -75.24
C VAL A 33 13.33 -92.77 -76.50
N THR A 34 14.45 -92.10 -76.32
CA THR A 34 15.46 -91.91 -77.37
C THR A 34 16.53 -92.97 -77.16
N VAL A 35 16.76 -93.81 -78.17
CA VAL A 35 17.74 -94.89 -78.08
C VAL A 35 19.01 -94.52 -78.82
N VAL A 36 20.14 -94.70 -78.14
CA VAL A 36 21.47 -94.53 -78.71
C VAL A 36 22.22 -95.85 -78.55
N THR A 37 22.50 -96.52 -79.68
CA THR A 37 23.20 -97.82 -79.69
C THR A 37 24.71 -97.70 -79.68
N HIS A 38 25.25 -96.48 -79.84
CA HIS A 38 26.68 -96.19 -79.87
C HIS A 38 26.99 -94.97 -79.01
N GLU A 39 27.93 -95.14 -78.07
CA GLU A 39 28.29 -94.09 -77.10
C GLU A 39 28.77 -92.78 -77.73
N SER A 40 29.39 -92.82 -78.91
CA SER A 40 29.80 -91.62 -79.67
C SER A 40 28.62 -90.72 -80.05
N GLY A 41 27.41 -91.28 -80.17
CA GLY A 41 26.18 -90.53 -80.43
C GLY A 41 25.47 -90.03 -79.17
N ALA A 42 25.90 -90.42 -77.97
CA ALA A 42 25.19 -90.10 -76.73
C ALA A 42 25.27 -88.61 -76.36
N ILE A 43 26.45 -88.01 -76.49
CA ILE A 43 26.64 -86.57 -76.24
C ILE A 43 25.90 -85.73 -77.29
N GLU A 44 25.94 -86.14 -78.56
CA GLU A 44 25.20 -85.45 -79.64
C GLU A 44 23.69 -85.49 -79.37
N SER A 45 23.16 -86.63 -78.90
CA SER A 45 21.76 -86.75 -78.50
C SER A 45 21.41 -85.88 -77.29
N LEU A 46 22.29 -85.79 -76.29
CA LEU A 46 22.09 -84.92 -75.10
C LEU A 46 22.06 -83.42 -75.46
N LEU A 47 22.81 -83.03 -76.49
CA LEU A 47 22.81 -81.65 -77.00
C LEU A 47 21.56 -81.33 -77.82
N GLN A 48 20.95 -82.32 -78.49
CA GLN A 48 19.73 -82.13 -79.25
C GLN A 48 18.47 -82.07 -78.37
N GLU A 49 18.36 -82.97 -77.40
CA GLU A 49 17.23 -83.04 -76.49
C GLU A 49 17.71 -83.44 -75.09
N LEU A 50 17.39 -82.62 -74.09
CA LEU A 50 17.74 -82.90 -72.69
C LEU A 50 16.77 -83.91 -72.10
N PRO A 51 17.21 -85.16 -71.81
CA PRO A 51 16.35 -86.16 -71.22
C PRO A 51 16.10 -85.87 -69.73
N VAL A 52 14.97 -86.37 -69.22
CA VAL A 52 14.67 -86.31 -67.78
C VAL A 52 15.46 -87.32 -66.96
N LEU A 53 15.97 -88.37 -67.62
CA LEU A 53 16.73 -89.46 -67.03
C LEU A 53 17.54 -90.18 -68.13
N ILE A 54 18.73 -90.66 -67.78
CA ILE A 54 19.59 -91.45 -68.66
C ILE A 54 19.66 -92.87 -68.12
N LEU A 55 19.34 -93.85 -68.94
CA LEU A 55 19.60 -95.27 -68.70
C LEU A 55 20.84 -95.66 -69.47
N LEU A 56 21.89 -96.07 -68.77
CA LEU A 56 23.20 -96.33 -69.38
C LEU A 56 23.64 -97.77 -69.12
N GLN A 57 23.80 -98.55 -70.19
CA GLN A 57 24.38 -99.88 -70.12
C GLN A 57 25.87 -99.78 -69.73
N VAL A 58 26.28 -100.61 -68.76
CA VAL A 58 27.67 -100.74 -68.33
C VAL A 58 28.03 -102.22 -68.25
N SER A 59 29.20 -102.59 -68.78
CA SER A 59 29.71 -103.97 -68.74
C SER A 59 31.12 -104.03 -68.15
N SER A 60 31.43 -105.10 -67.41
CA SER A 60 32.77 -105.34 -66.84
C SER A 60 33.87 -105.57 -67.88
N VAL A 61 33.50 -105.94 -69.11
CA VAL A 61 34.45 -106.27 -70.19
C VAL A 61 34.88 -105.02 -70.98
N GLN A 62 34.07 -103.96 -70.96
CA GLN A 62 34.31 -102.72 -71.70
C GLN A 62 34.06 -101.50 -70.79
N GLU A 63 35.12 -100.78 -70.37
CA GLU A 63 35.04 -99.58 -69.51
C GLU A 63 34.30 -98.36 -70.14
N GLN A 64 33.68 -98.55 -71.30
CA GLN A 64 33.13 -97.51 -72.17
C GLN A 64 31.96 -96.76 -71.50
N GLY A 65 30.97 -97.46 -70.94
CA GLY A 65 29.84 -96.84 -70.23
C GLY A 65 30.24 -96.04 -68.96
N LEU A 66 31.25 -96.51 -68.22
CA LEU A 66 31.79 -95.75 -67.08
C LEU A 66 32.48 -94.44 -67.53
N SER A 67 33.24 -94.50 -68.63
CA SER A 67 33.88 -93.31 -69.21
C SER A 67 32.86 -92.31 -69.75
N LEU A 68 31.75 -92.79 -70.32
CA LEU A 68 30.67 -91.94 -70.81
C LEU A 68 29.98 -91.21 -69.66
N CYS A 69 29.68 -91.88 -68.54
CA CYS A 69 29.11 -91.22 -67.36
C CYS A 69 30.03 -90.12 -66.81
N ARG A 70 31.35 -90.39 -66.72
CA ARG A 70 32.33 -89.36 -66.33
C ARG A 70 32.27 -88.15 -67.26
N THR A 71 32.24 -88.41 -68.56
CA THR A 71 32.14 -87.36 -69.59
C THR A 71 30.86 -86.53 -69.41
N ILE A 72 29.71 -87.17 -69.20
CA ILE A 72 28.43 -86.50 -68.94
C ILE A 72 28.50 -85.59 -67.70
N ARG A 73 29.20 -86.01 -66.64
CA ARG A 73 29.34 -85.24 -65.39
C ARG A 73 30.33 -84.07 -65.47
N GLU A 74 31.20 -84.02 -66.48
CA GLU A 74 32.06 -82.86 -66.74
C GLU A 74 31.27 -81.66 -67.29
N PHE A 75 30.14 -81.89 -67.96
CA PHE A 75 29.26 -80.83 -68.45
C PHE A 75 28.30 -80.34 -67.35
N THR A 76 28.44 -79.08 -66.95
CA THR A 76 27.57 -78.43 -65.94
C THR A 76 26.08 -78.49 -66.29
N GLU A 77 25.75 -78.53 -67.57
CA GLU A 77 24.38 -78.59 -68.08
C GLU A 77 23.72 -79.96 -67.89
N PHE A 78 24.52 -81.04 -67.82
CA PHE A 78 24.03 -82.42 -67.69
C PHE A 78 24.22 -83.01 -66.28
N GLN A 79 24.94 -82.32 -65.39
CA GLN A 79 25.17 -82.77 -64.01
C GLN A 79 23.88 -83.07 -63.24
N ALA A 80 22.82 -82.30 -63.48
CA ALA A 80 21.53 -82.45 -62.82
C ALA A 80 20.65 -83.60 -63.38
N ILE A 81 21.06 -84.23 -64.49
CA ILE A 81 20.28 -85.32 -65.11
C ILE A 81 20.59 -86.63 -64.36
N PRO A 82 19.60 -87.33 -63.79
CA PRO A 82 19.82 -88.60 -63.12
C PRO A 82 20.28 -89.66 -64.14
N VAL A 83 21.36 -90.35 -63.82
CA VAL A 83 21.90 -91.46 -64.63
C VAL A 83 21.72 -92.75 -63.84
N ILE A 84 20.95 -93.69 -64.38
CA ILE A 84 20.76 -95.03 -63.83
C ILE A 84 21.53 -96.01 -64.70
N PHE A 85 22.35 -96.84 -64.07
CA PHE A 85 23.15 -97.84 -64.79
C PHE A 85 22.37 -99.14 -65.00
N ILE A 86 22.60 -99.83 -66.11
CA ILE A 86 22.15 -101.20 -66.35
C ILE A 86 23.39 -102.09 -66.35
N VAL A 87 23.49 -103.01 -65.39
CA VAL A 87 24.66 -103.86 -65.11
C VAL A 87 24.28 -105.34 -65.03
N GLU A 88 25.25 -106.24 -65.17
CA GLU A 88 25.09 -107.68 -64.92
C GLU A 88 24.97 -107.96 -63.41
N ALA A 89 24.23 -109.02 -63.02
CA ALA A 89 23.93 -109.31 -61.62
C ALA A 89 25.17 -109.61 -60.74
N ASP A 90 26.29 -110.02 -61.33
CA ASP A 90 27.55 -110.33 -60.67
C ASP A 90 28.60 -109.20 -60.77
N ASP A 91 28.28 -108.09 -61.46
CA ASP A 91 29.22 -106.98 -61.69
C ASP A 91 29.19 -105.91 -60.59
N THR A 92 29.66 -106.31 -59.41
CA THR A 92 29.76 -105.42 -58.24
C THR A 92 30.78 -104.29 -58.42
N ASP A 93 31.82 -104.47 -59.23
CA ASP A 93 32.86 -103.46 -59.45
C ASP A 93 32.31 -102.26 -60.24
N SER A 94 31.51 -102.52 -61.28
CA SER A 94 30.85 -101.46 -62.06
C SER A 94 29.82 -100.67 -61.24
N ILE A 95 29.11 -101.31 -60.30
CA ILE A 95 28.16 -100.62 -59.41
C ILE A 95 28.88 -99.63 -58.49
N VAL A 96 29.94 -100.07 -57.80
CA VAL A 96 30.68 -99.23 -56.84
C VAL A 96 31.36 -98.06 -57.56
N LYS A 97 31.98 -98.32 -58.72
CA LYS A 97 32.58 -97.27 -59.55
C LYS A 97 31.52 -96.31 -60.08
N GLY A 98 30.37 -96.83 -60.52
CA GLY A 98 29.28 -96.04 -61.07
C GLY A 98 28.67 -95.03 -60.10
N ILE A 99 28.37 -95.45 -58.87
CA ILE A 99 27.87 -94.55 -57.83
C ILE A 99 28.90 -93.46 -57.54
N SER A 100 30.18 -93.83 -57.45
CA SER A 100 31.28 -92.87 -57.22
C SER A 100 31.47 -91.87 -58.36
N LEU A 101 31.08 -92.24 -59.59
CA LEU A 101 31.10 -91.39 -60.78
C LEU A 101 29.81 -90.57 -60.96
N GLY A 102 28.83 -90.69 -60.06
CA GLY A 102 27.61 -89.88 -60.08
C GLY A 102 26.41 -90.55 -60.77
N ALA A 103 26.40 -91.88 -60.89
CA ALA A 103 25.16 -92.61 -61.11
C ALA A 103 24.27 -92.52 -59.86
N VAL A 104 22.97 -92.30 -60.07
CA VAL A 104 22.01 -92.14 -58.95
C VAL A 104 21.40 -93.47 -58.51
N ASP A 105 21.46 -94.48 -59.37
CA ASP A 105 20.95 -95.84 -59.11
C ASP A 105 21.50 -96.83 -60.14
N TYR A 106 21.16 -98.11 -59.96
CA TYR A 106 21.47 -99.17 -60.93
C TYR A 106 20.34 -100.20 -61.04
N LEU A 107 20.30 -100.86 -62.18
CA LEU A 107 19.40 -101.95 -62.58
C LEU A 107 20.25 -103.18 -62.90
N THR A 108 19.82 -104.36 -62.45
CA THR A 108 20.54 -105.62 -62.68
C THR A 108 19.85 -106.46 -63.75
N ARG A 109 20.63 -107.15 -64.58
CA ARG A 109 20.14 -108.13 -65.56
C ARG A 109 19.89 -109.50 -64.90
N PRO A 110 18.84 -110.25 -65.28
CA PRO A 110 17.80 -109.89 -66.24
C PRO A 110 16.88 -108.79 -65.70
N LEU A 111 16.55 -107.82 -66.55
CA LEU A 111 15.79 -106.62 -66.16
C LEU A 111 14.36 -106.99 -65.71
N ASP A 112 14.03 -106.64 -64.46
CA ASP A 112 12.67 -106.75 -63.94
C ASP A 112 11.85 -105.49 -64.26
N SER A 113 10.67 -105.71 -64.85
CA SER A 113 9.78 -104.63 -65.30
C SER A 113 9.28 -103.72 -64.18
N GLN A 114 9.00 -104.28 -63.00
CA GLN A 114 8.51 -103.49 -61.87
C GLN A 114 9.63 -102.65 -61.26
N THR A 115 10.83 -103.22 -61.17
CA THR A 115 12.02 -102.57 -60.64
C THR A 115 12.47 -101.41 -61.53
N LEU A 116 12.53 -101.62 -62.86
CA LEU A 116 12.82 -100.58 -63.85
C LEU A 116 11.87 -99.39 -63.70
N LEU A 117 10.56 -99.64 -63.75
CA LEU A 117 9.57 -98.59 -63.70
C LEU A 117 9.63 -97.80 -62.38
N ARG A 118 9.76 -98.51 -61.26
CA ARG A 118 9.81 -97.90 -59.92
C ARG A 118 11.03 -96.98 -59.77
N GLN A 119 12.21 -97.43 -60.16
CA GLN A 119 13.44 -96.63 -60.03
C GLN A 119 13.40 -95.40 -60.95
N VAL A 120 12.99 -95.58 -62.21
CA VAL A 120 12.84 -94.47 -63.17
C VAL A 120 11.84 -93.42 -62.65
N GLN A 121 10.65 -93.87 -62.21
CA GLN A 121 9.63 -92.97 -61.67
C GLN A 121 10.10 -92.25 -60.40
N PHE A 122 10.80 -92.95 -59.51
CA PHE A 122 11.32 -92.37 -58.27
C PHE A 122 12.31 -91.24 -58.54
N HIS A 123 13.31 -91.48 -59.39
CA HIS A 123 14.35 -90.49 -59.67
C HIS A 123 13.85 -89.30 -60.48
N ILE A 124 12.90 -89.50 -61.39
CA ILE A 124 12.24 -88.39 -62.10
C ILE A 124 11.48 -87.49 -61.11
N ARG A 125 10.67 -88.08 -60.21
CA ARG A 125 9.92 -87.31 -59.20
C ARG A 125 10.85 -86.59 -58.21
N LEU A 126 11.91 -87.27 -57.78
CA LEU A 126 12.88 -86.70 -56.86
C LEU A 126 13.60 -85.50 -57.48
N ASN A 127 14.04 -85.60 -58.73
CA ASN A 127 14.69 -84.48 -59.42
C ASN A 127 13.75 -83.28 -59.61
N ALA A 128 12.50 -83.53 -60.02
CA ALA A 128 11.49 -82.48 -60.12
C ALA A 128 11.21 -81.80 -58.77
N PHE A 129 11.16 -82.58 -57.68
CA PHE A 129 10.99 -82.05 -56.33
C PHE A 129 12.18 -81.19 -55.89
N MET A 130 13.42 -81.63 -56.16
CA MET A 130 14.63 -80.86 -55.83
C MET A 130 14.67 -79.53 -56.57
N PHE A 131 14.36 -79.52 -57.87
CA PHE A 131 14.33 -78.30 -58.68
C PHE A 131 13.31 -77.28 -58.15
N ASN A 132 12.06 -77.71 -57.90
CA ASN A 132 11.02 -76.85 -57.35
C ASN A 132 11.38 -76.31 -55.96
N THR A 133 11.99 -77.14 -55.11
CA THR A 133 12.42 -76.72 -53.77
C THR A 133 13.51 -75.65 -53.87
N GLN A 134 14.48 -75.84 -54.77
CA GLN A 134 15.55 -74.87 -54.98
C GLN A 134 14.99 -73.52 -55.46
N GLU A 135 14.08 -73.52 -56.44
CA GLU A 135 13.42 -72.30 -56.92
C GLU A 135 12.66 -71.57 -55.79
N GLN A 136 11.92 -72.30 -54.96
CA GLN A 136 11.23 -71.72 -53.80
C GLN A 136 12.20 -71.13 -52.78
N THR A 137 13.32 -71.79 -52.50
CA THR A 137 14.33 -71.26 -51.57
C THR A 137 14.98 -69.98 -52.09
N GLU A 138 15.21 -69.87 -53.40
CA GLU A 138 15.73 -68.63 -54.00
C GLU A 138 14.73 -67.48 -53.91
N LEU A 139 13.43 -67.74 -54.11
CA LEU A 139 12.38 -66.74 -53.94
C LEU A 139 12.26 -66.27 -52.49
N LEU A 140 12.15 -67.20 -51.53
CA LEU A 140 12.06 -66.86 -50.11
C LEU A 140 13.29 -66.09 -49.63
N THR A 141 14.50 -66.50 -50.05
CA THR A 141 15.72 -65.78 -49.64
C THR A 141 15.77 -64.36 -50.18
N LYS A 142 15.19 -64.09 -51.37
CA LYS A 142 15.03 -62.73 -51.90
C LYS A 142 14.04 -61.91 -51.08
N GLU A 143 12.90 -62.48 -50.69
CA GLU A 143 11.91 -61.80 -49.84
C GLU A 143 12.46 -61.48 -48.45
N VAL A 144 13.11 -62.46 -47.80
CA VAL A 144 13.73 -62.27 -46.48
C VAL A 144 14.78 -61.16 -46.52
N LYS A 145 15.62 -61.09 -47.56
CA LYS A 145 16.58 -59.99 -47.75
C LYS A 145 15.86 -58.63 -47.86
N GLY A 146 14.71 -58.58 -48.53
CA GLY A 146 13.88 -57.37 -48.61
C GLY A 146 13.32 -56.95 -47.24
N CYS A 147 12.76 -57.89 -46.48
CA CYS A 147 12.25 -57.64 -45.13
C CYS A 147 13.33 -57.13 -44.18
N VAL A 148 14.51 -57.77 -44.15
CA VAL A 148 15.64 -57.33 -43.31
C VAL A 148 16.10 -55.91 -43.66
N HIS A 149 16.07 -55.55 -44.94
CA HIS A 149 16.41 -54.19 -45.37
C HIS A 149 15.39 -53.15 -44.86
N ILE A 150 14.09 -53.44 -44.99
CA ILE A 150 13.01 -52.57 -44.52
C ILE A 150 13.08 -52.42 -42.99
N GLU A 151 13.27 -53.52 -42.25
CA GLU A 151 13.39 -53.51 -40.80
C GLU A 151 14.58 -52.65 -40.35
N SER A 152 15.72 -52.73 -41.03
CA SER A 152 16.88 -51.87 -40.77
C SER A 152 16.57 -50.38 -41.03
N GLN A 153 15.82 -50.06 -42.09
CA GLN A 153 15.40 -48.68 -42.36
C GLN A 153 14.41 -48.17 -41.29
N LEU A 154 13.46 -49.00 -40.88
CA LEU A 154 12.48 -48.67 -39.85
C LEU A 154 13.17 -48.37 -38.52
N LEU A 155 14.15 -49.19 -38.13
CA LEU A 155 14.91 -48.98 -36.89
C LEU A 155 15.68 -47.65 -36.91
N LYS A 156 16.28 -47.28 -38.05
CA LYS A 156 16.95 -45.98 -38.21
C LYS A 156 15.98 -44.81 -38.06
N LEU A 157 14.80 -44.90 -38.67
CA LEU A 157 13.76 -43.87 -38.56
C LEU A 157 13.21 -43.74 -37.13
N LEU A 158 13.01 -44.86 -36.43
CA LEU A 158 12.57 -44.87 -35.04
C LEU A 158 13.58 -44.17 -34.11
N LEU A 159 14.87 -44.51 -34.25
CA LEU A 159 15.93 -43.85 -33.48
C LEU A 159 16.00 -42.34 -33.76
N GLU A 160 15.83 -41.91 -35.01
CA GLU A 160 15.82 -40.49 -35.34
C GLU A 160 14.59 -39.77 -34.78
N LEU A 161 13.41 -40.41 -34.79
CA LEU A 161 12.20 -39.89 -34.19
C LEU A 161 12.34 -39.75 -32.67
N GLU A 162 12.84 -40.77 -31.99
CA GLU A 162 13.11 -40.74 -30.54
C GLU A 162 14.02 -39.57 -30.18
N ARG A 163 15.13 -39.41 -30.93
CA ARG A 163 16.04 -38.28 -30.72
C ARG A 163 15.35 -36.93 -30.90
N ARG A 164 14.53 -36.77 -31.95
CA ARG A 164 13.78 -35.52 -32.18
C ARG A 164 12.76 -35.24 -31.08
N VAL A 165 12.08 -36.27 -30.58
CA VAL A 165 11.12 -36.14 -29.48
C VAL A 165 11.84 -35.73 -28.20
N GLU A 166 13.00 -36.32 -27.90
CA GLU A 166 13.80 -35.97 -26.72
C GLU A 166 14.35 -34.54 -26.80
N GLU A 167 14.87 -34.14 -27.96
CA GLU A 167 15.30 -32.76 -28.23
C GLU A 167 14.15 -31.76 -28.05
N ARG A 168 12.95 -32.07 -28.58
CA ARG A 168 11.77 -31.20 -28.45
C ARG A 168 11.24 -31.15 -27.02
N ASN A 169 11.23 -32.26 -26.30
CA ASN A 169 10.81 -32.31 -24.91
C ASN A 169 11.77 -31.51 -24.02
N SER A 170 13.07 -31.58 -24.29
CA SER A 170 14.07 -30.78 -23.59
C SER A 170 13.91 -29.28 -23.86
N GLN A 171 13.70 -28.89 -25.13
CA GLN A 171 13.40 -27.50 -25.50
C GLN A 171 12.13 -26.98 -24.84
N LEU A 172 11.05 -27.78 -24.85
CA LEU A 172 9.79 -27.43 -24.20
C LEU A 172 9.95 -27.27 -22.70
N SER A 173 10.71 -28.15 -22.04
CA SER A 173 10.97 -28.06 -20.60
C SER A 173 11.70 -26.77 -20.23
N ILE A 174 12.69 -26.35 -21.03
CA ILE A 174 13.40 -25.08 -20.83
C ILE A 174 12.43 -23.90 -20.95
N VAL A 175 11.65 -23.85 -22.03
CA VAL A 175 10.69 -22.76 -22.27
C VAL A 175 9.62 -22.70 -21.18
N LEU A 176 9.10 -23.85 -20.72
CA LEU A 176 8.10 -23.90 -19.64
C LEU A 176 8.68 -23.37 -18.33
N ASN A 177 9.92 -23.73 -17.99
CA ASN A 177 10.59 -23.23 -16.79
C ASN A 177 10.82 -21.72 -16.85
N GLU A 178 11.25 -21.19 -18.00
CA GLU A 178 11.40 -19.73 -18.21
C GLU A 178 10.07 -18.98 -18.12
N LEU A 179 9.01 -19.52 -18.71
CA LEU A 179 7.68 -18.93 -18.66
C LEU A 179 7.15 -18.90 -17.22
N GLN A 180 7.28 -20.00 -16.49
CA GLN A 180 6.85 -20.10 -15.10
C GLN A 180 7.60 -19.12 -14.19
N ARG A 181 8.92 -18.98 -14.38
CA ARG A 181 9.74 -17.98 -13.67
C ARG A 181 9.27 -16.57 -13.97
N THR A 182 9.05 -16.24 -15.25
CA THR A 182 8.58 -14.92 -15.66
C THR A 182 7.22 -14.59 -15.06
N GLN A 183 6.30 -15.56 -15.01
CA GLN A 183 4.98 -15.39 -14.40
C GLN A 183 5.08 -15.10 -12.90
N GLN A 184 5.93 -15.82 -12.17
CA GLN A 184 6.18 -15.57 -10.75
C GLN A 184 6.77 -14.19 -10.50
N GLU A 185 7.75 -13.76 -11.32
CA GLU A 185 8.35 -12.43 -11.22
C GLU A 185 7.32 -11.31 -11.50
N LEU A 186 6.43 -11.50 -12.47
CA LEU A 186 5.33 -10.56 -12.76
C LEU A 186 4.35 -10.45 -11.58
N LEU A 187 3.88 -11.58 -11.05
CA LEU A 187 2.97 -11.59 -9.90
C LEU A 187 3.59 -10.93 -8.67
N ALA A 188 4.86 -11.22 -8.38
CA ALA A 188 5.59 -10.59 -7.27
C ALA A 188 5.74 -9.07 -7.48
N ARG A 189 6.00 -8.63 -8.72
CA ARG A 189 6.05 -7.19 -9.05
C ARG A 189 4.69 -6.53 -8.87
N GLU A 190 3.60 -7.13 -9.35
CA GLU A 190 2.25 -6.59 -9.19
C GLU A 190 1.84 -6.47 -7.72
N GLN A 191 2.11 -7.50 -6.91
CA GLN A 191 1.87 -7.46 -5.47
C GLN A 191 2.68 -6.36 -4.79
N LYS A 192 3.96 -6.24 -5.13
CA LYS A 192 4.83 -5.17 -4.61
C LYS A 192 4.34 -3.79 -5.04
N LEU A 193 3.92 -3.62 -6.30
CA LEU A 193 3.35 -2.38 -6.82
C LEU A 193 2.06 -2.00 -6.08
N ARG A 194 1.13 -2.94 -5.89
CA ARG A 194 -0.10 -2.71 -5.11
C ARG A 194 0.22 -2.31 -3.67
N HIS A 195 1.10 -3.06 -3.00
CA HIS A 195 1.50 -2.75 -1.64
C HIS A 195 2.17 -1.36 -1.53
N THR A 196 3.11 -1.04 -2.42
CA THR A 196 3.79 0.27 -2.41
C THR A 196 2.85 1.43 -2.78
N THR A 197 1.80 1.16 -3.56
CA THR A 197 0.82 2.18 -3.96
C THR A 197 -0.12 2.55 -2.81
N PHE A 198 -0.48 1.59 -1.96
CA PHE A 198 -1.50 1.76 -0.91
C PHE A 198 -0.98 1.74 0.52
N HIS A 199 0.31 1.46 0.73
CA HIS A 199 0.93 1.46 2.05
C HIS A 199 2.08 2.46 2.14
N ASP A 200 2.33 2.94 3.36
CA ASP A 200 3.46 3.77 3.73
C ASP A 200 4.72 2.91 3.82
N ALA A 201 5.79 3.32 3.15
CA ALA A 201 7.02 2.52 3.04
C ALA A 201 7.75 2.36 4.39
N LEU A 202 7.57 3.31 5.32
CA LEU A 202 8.27 3.30 6.60
C LEU A 202 7.56 2.44 7.65
N THR A 203 6.25 2.61 7.78
CA THR A 203 5.43 2.00 8.83
C THR A 203 4.67 0.75 8.38
N GLY A 204 4.53 0.54 7.06
CA GLY A 204 3.72 -0.55 6.49
C GLY A 204 2.21 -0.34 6.61
N LEU A 205 1.77 0.73 7.27
CA LEU A 205 0.36 1.09 7.39
C LEU A 205 -0.22 1.52 6.03
N PRO A 206 -1.54 1.39 5.82
CA PRO A 206 -2.21 2.06 4.72
C PRO A 206 -1.83 3.54 4.63
N ASN A 207 -1.67 4.04 3.41
CA ASN A 207 -1.27 5.43 3.15
C ASN A 207 -2.47 6.31 2.83
N ARG A 208 -2.21 7.60 2.60
CA ARG A 208 -3.23 8.57 2.17
C ARG A 208 -4.01 8.15 0.93
N ARG A 209 -3.38 7.47 -0.03
CA ARG A 209 -4.06 7.04 -1.26
C ARG A 209 -5.10 5.96 -0.96
N TRP A 210 -4.77 4.99 -0.11
CA TRP A 210 -5.70 3.97 0.33
C TRP A 210 -6.94 4.59 1.00
N LEU A 211 -6.74 5.56 1.90
CA LEU A 211 -7.85 6.27 2.56
C LEU A 211 -8.78 6.97 1.57
N MET A 212 -8.22 7.60 0.54
CA MET A 212 -9.00 8.32 -0.47
C MET A 212 -9.82 7.39 -1.36
N GLU A 213 -9.38 6.14 -1.56
CA GLU A 213 -10.14 5.11 -2.28
C GLU A 213 -11.15 4.39 -1.37
N TYR A 214 -10.88 4.27 -0.07
CA TYR A 214 -11.72 3.55 0.88
C TYR A 214 -12.88 4.38 1.47
N LEU A 215 -12.61 5.63 1.86
CA LEU A 215 -13.60 6.52 2.48
C LEU A 215 -14.89 6.75 1.66
N PRO A 216 -14.88 6.83 0.31
CA PRO A 216 -16.11 7.01 -0.46
C PRO A 216 -17.16 5.93 -0.19
N ALA A 217 -16.74 4.67 -0.07
CA ALA A 217 -17.63 3.55 0.22
C ALA A 217 -18.24 3.64 1.63
N LEU A 218 -17.43 4.04 2.62
CA LEU A 218 -17.91 4.28 3.99
C LEU A 218 -18.91 5.44 4.08
N ILE A 219 -18.62 6.55 3.40
CA ILE A 219 -19.51 7.72 3.33
C ILE A 219 -20.86 7.33 2.70
N GLN A 220 -20.82 6.60 1.59
CA GLN A 220 -22.03 6.14 0.92
C GLN A 220 -22.87 5.22 1.83
N SER A 221 -22.23 4.27 2.51
CA SER A 221 -22.89 3.36 3.45
C SER A 221 -23.55 4.10 4.62
N ALA A 222 -22.86 5.09 5.20
CA ALA A 222 -23.39 5.90 6.29
C ALA A 222 -24.55 6.81 5.85
N ASN A 223 -24.49 7.35 4.64
CA ASN A 223 -25.57 8.18 4.09
C ASN A 223 -26.83 7.37 3.73
N GLN A 224 -26.68 6.08 3.40
CA GLN A 224 -27.80 5.19 3.09
C GLN A 224 -28.48 4.63 4.34
N ASN A 225 -27.72 4.35 5.40
CA ASN A 225 -28.22 3.75 6.64
C ASN A 225 -27.94 4.66 7.83
N PRO A 226 -28.95 5.37 8.38
CA PRO A 226 -28.77 6.28 9.51
C PRO A 226 -28.28 5.62 10.82
N ARG A 227 -28.29 4.28 10.90
CA ARG A 227 -27.76 3.52 12.03
C ARG A 227 -26.29 3.12 11.86
N ASN A 228 -25.71 3.34 10.68
CA ASN A 228 -24.34 2.92 10.39
C ASN A 228 -23.42 4.13 10.45
N HIS A 229 -22.84 4.37 11.63
CA HIS A 229 -21.92 5.48 11.82
C HIS A 229 -20.46 5.04 11.69
N PHE A 230 -19.63 5.95 11.20
CA PHE A 230 -18.18 5.80 11.24
C PHE A 230 -17.58 7.02 11.94
N ALA A 231 -16.43 6.83 12.57
CA ALA A 231 -15.61 7.91 13.10
C ALA A 231 -14.24 7.92 12.44
N ALA A 232 -13.69 9.12 12.27
CA ALA A 232 -12.30 9.31 11.88
C ALA A 232 -11.58 10.09 12.98
N LEU A 233 -10.47 9.53 13.46
CA LEU A 233 -9.64 10.11 14.49
C LEU A 233 -8.30 10.49 13.87
N SER A 234 -8.08 11.78 13.64
CA SER A 234 -6.78 12.32 13.23
C SER A 234 -5.87 12.43 14.44
N ILE A 235 -4.64 11.94 14.34
CA ILE A 235 -3.69 11.84 15.45
C ILE A 235 -2.40 12.49 14.98
N ASP A 236 -1.89 13.42 15.77
CA ASP A 236 -0.60 14.05 15.55
C ASP A 236 0.29 13.93 16.78
N LEU A 237 1.56 13.65 16.52
CA LEU A 237 2.58 13.40 17.54
C LEU A 237 3.12 14.72 18.10
N ASP A 238 2.86 14.98 19.38
CA ASP A 238 3.26 16.23 20.00
C ASP A 238 4.79 16.37 20.02
N ARG A 239 5.28 17.51 19.52
CA ARG A 239 6.71 17.88 19.49
C ARG A 239 7.61 16.91 18.72
N PHE A 240 7.07 16.12 17.79
CA PHE A 240 7.87 15.20 16.98
C PHE A 240 9.00 15.89 16.20
N LYS A 241 8.74 17.11 15.67
CA LYS A 241 9.78 17.92 15.03
C LYS A 241 10.96 18.21 15.96
N THR A 242 10.71 18.56 17.22
CA THR A 242 11.76 18.81 18.22
C THR A 242 12.60 17.55 18.48
N ILE A 243 11.97 16.38 18.48
CA ILE A 243 12.68 15.10 18.61
C ILE A 243 13.58 14.86 17.40
N ASN A 244 13.08 15.06 16.18
CA ASN A 244 13.90 14.95 14.97
C ASN A 244 15.07 15.93 14.96
N ASP A 245 14.83 17.18 15.34
CA ASP A 245 15.85 18.22 15.38
C ASP A 245 16.93 17.93 16.45
N SER A 246 16.57 17.20 17.53
CA SER A 246 17.47 16.91 18.65
C SER A 246 18.20 15.56 18.54
N LEU A 247 17.52 14.51 18.08
CA LEU A 247 18.01 13.12 18.05
C LEU A 247 18.26 12.58 16.63
N GLY A 248 17.89 13.36 15.60
CA GLY A 248 18.07 13.03 14.20
C GLY A 248 16.94 12.18 13.61
N HIS A 249 16.85 12.20 12.27
CA HIS A 249 15.77 11.55 11.52
C HIS A 249 15.73 10.02 11.65
N ILE A 250 16.87 9.35 11.90
CA ILE A 250 16.91 7.88 12.05
C ILE A 250 16.12 7.45 13.30
N VAL A 251 16.32 8.15 14.42
CA VAL A 251 15.59 7.92 15.66
C VAL A 251 14.11 8.27 15.48
N GLY A 252 13.82 9.35 14.75
CA GLY A 252 12.45 9.71 14.38
C GLY A 252 11.73 8.64 13.56
N ASP A 253 12.41 8.04 12.59
CA ASP A 253 11.85 6.97 11.76
C ASP A 253 11.56 5.70 12.57
N GLU A 254 12.43 5.32 13.50
CA GLU A 254 12.18 4.22 14.43
C GLU A 254 11.03 4.53 15.41
N LEU A 255 10.95 5.77 15.88
CA LEU A 255 9.84 6.22 16.72
C LEU A 255 8.51 6.10 15.97
N LEU A 256 8.44 6.52 14.70
CA LEU A 256 7.25 6.39 13.87
C LEU A 256 6.82 4.93 13.66
N ARG A 257 7.77 3.99 13.51
CA ARG A 257 7.47 2.55 13.46
C ARG A 257 6.88 2.04 14.77
N ASN A 258 7.45 2.44 15.91
CA ASN A 258 6.94 2.04 17.23
C ASN A 258 5.57 2.65 17.53
N VAL A 259 5.34 3.89 17.12
CA VAL A 259 4.02 4.56 17.17
C VAL A 259 3.00 3.77 16.36
N ALA A 260 3.32 3.38 15.12
CA ALA A 260 2.44 2.59 14.27
C ALA A 260 2.06 1.25 14.93
N LEU A 261 3.04 0.53 15.49
CA LEU A 261 2.79 -0.73 16.21
C LEU A 261 1.92 -0.53 17.45
N ARG A 262 2.17 0.52 18.24
CA ARG A 262 1.40 0.83 19.45
C ARG A 262 -0.04 1.21 19.13
N LEU A 263 -0.25 1.98 18.06
CA LEU A 263 -1.57 2.29 17.55
C LEU A 263 -2.27 1.01 17.09
N GLN A 264 -1.65 0.16 16.27
CA GLN A 264 -2.23 -1.11 15.84
C GLN A 264 -2.63 -2.02 17.01
N ALA A 265 -1.80 -2.11 18.05
CA ALA A 265 -2.10 -2.90 19.24
C ALA A 265 -3.27 -2.36 20.06
N SER A 266 -3.61 -1.07 19.91
CA SER A 266 -4.70 -0.41 20.63
C SER A 266 -6.05 -0.52 19.90
N LEU A 267 -6.08 -1.05 18.68
CA LEU A 267 -7.25 -1.02 17.80
C LEU A 267 -8.03 -2.33 17.83
N SER A 268 -9.35 -2.22 17.68
CA SER A 268 -10.23 -3.36 17.46
C SER A 268 -10.13 -3.86 16.00
N PRO A 269 -10.55 -5.11 15.71
CA PRO A 269 -10.52 -5.66 14.35
C PRO A 269 -11.35 -4.87 13.32
N MET A 270 -12.30 -4.06 13.76
CA MET A 270 -13.16 -3.21 12.93
C MET A 270 -12.60 -1.78 12.76
N SER A 271 -11.39 -1.52 13.24
CA SER A 271 -10.73 -0.23 13.13
C SER A 271 -9.45 -0.35 12.30
N THR A 272 -9.23 0.62 11.41
CA THR A 272 -8.03 0.66 10.57
C THR A 272 -7.22 1.91 10.88
N VAL A 273 -5.91 1.75 11.10
CA VAL A 273 -4.97 2.88 11.19
C VAL A 273 -4.23 3.06 9.88
N ALA A 274 -4.07 4.31 9.47
CA ALA A 274 -3.36 4.72 8.28
C ALA A 274 -2.43 5.89 8.61
N ARG A 275 -1.38 6.07 7.82
CA ARG A 275 -0.46 7.21 7.94
C ARG A 275 -0.65 8.18 6.78
N LEU A 276 -0.90 9.44 7.11
CA LEU A 276 -1.11 10.51 6.11
C LEU A 276 0.21 11.06 5.58
N GLY A 277 1.24 11.09 6.42
CA GLY A 277 2.59 11.57 6.14
C GLY A 277 3.17 12.31 7.35
N GLY A 278 4.50 12.41 7.42
CA GLY A 278 5.15 13.04 8.57
C GLY A 278 4.80 12.34 9.90
N ASP A 279 4.33 13.11 10.87
CA ASP A 279 3.84 12.71 12.18
C ASP A 279 2.31 12.48 12.25
N GLU A 280 1.60 12.56 11.13
CA GLU A 280 0.14 12.45 11.10
C GLU A 280 -0.34 11.02 10.81
N PHE A 281 -1.17 10.51 11.72
CA PHE A 281 -1.88 9.24 11.61
C PHE A 281 -3.39 9.48 11.59
N ILE A 282 -4.14 8.54 11.04
CA ILE A 282 -5.58 8.54 11.14
C ILE A 282 -6.08 7.15 11.45
N VAL A 283 -7.03 7.08 12.38
CA VAL A 283 -7.76 5.86 12.70
C VAL A 283 -9.19 6.01 12.18
N LEU A 284 -9.63 5.03 11.38
CA LEU A 284 -11.01 4.89 10.96
C LEU A 284 -11.68 3.80 11.80
N MET A 285 -12.79 4.14 12.43
CA MET A 285 -13.66 3.20 13.13
C MET A 285 -14.94 3.03 12.35
N GLU A 286 -15.29 1.78 12.05
CA GLU A 286 -16.50 1.43 11.31
C GLU A 286 -17.58 0.89 12.25
N GLN A 287 -18.85 1.08 11.86
CA GLN A 287 -20.02 0.52 12.54
C GLN A 287 -20.09 0.90 14.03
N ILE A 288 -19.76 2.16 14.36
CA ILE A 288 -19.85 2.64 15.75
C ILE A 288 -21.31 2.90 16.13
N GLU A 289 -21.67 2.59 17.37
CA GLU A 289 -23.02 2.84 17.88
C GLU A 289 -23.15 4.28 18.39
N SER A 290 -22.06 4.81 18.96
CA SER A 290 -22.07 6.14 19.54
C SER A 290 -20.71 6.85 19.45
N ILE A 291 -20.76 8.17 19.65
CA ILE A 291 -19.56 9.00 19.85
C ILE A 291 -18.69 8.54 21.02
N GLN A 292 -19.26 7.86 22.02
CA GLN A 292 -18.50 7.39 23.17
C GLN A 292 -17.48 6.32 22.79
N ASP A 293 -17.74 5.53 21.73
CA ASP A 293 -16.81 4.51 21.24
C ASP A 293 -15.52 5.15 20.73
N ALA A 294 -15.65 6.23 19.96
CA ALA A 294 -14.53 7.00 19.45
C ALA A 294 -13.78 7.75 20.58
N ILE A 295 -14.51 8.28 21.56
CA ILE A 295 -13.89 8.93 22.74
C ILE A 295 -13.10 7.91 23.57
N ALA A 296 -13.66 6.73 23.81
CA ALA A 296 -13.01 5.67 24.57
C ALA A 296 -11.70 5.24 23.89
N LEU A 297 -11.70 5.09 22.56
CA LEU A 297 -10.48 4.78 21.82
C LEU A 297 -9.44 5.91 21.91
N ALA A 298 -9.86 7.17 21.78
CA ALA A 298 -8.95 8.30 21.91
C ALA A 298 -8.31 8.38 23.31
N GLN A 299 -9.08 8.13 24.36
CA GLN A 299 -8.58 8.04 25.74
C GLN A 299 -7.59 6.87 25.92
N GLN A 300 -7.89 5.71 25.34
CA GLN A 300 -6.99 4.56 25.37
C GLN A 300 -5.67 4.88 24.67
N ILE A 301 -5.71 5.50 23.49
CA ILE A 301 -4.51 5.94 22.76
C ILE A 301 -3.70 6.90 23.64
N GLN A 302 -4.33 7.89 24.28
CA GLN A 302 -3.62 8.82 25.18
C GLN A 302 -2.92 8.12 26.34
N ILE A 303 -3.61 7.19 27.01
CA ILE A 303 -3.01 6.41 28.11
C ILE A 303 -1.81 5.61 27.60
N GLN A 304 -1.90 4.99 26.43
CA GLN A 304 -0.79 4.23 25.83
C GLN A 304 0.39 5.12 25.44
N PHE A 305 0.15 6.38 25.08
CA PHE A 305 1.20 7.33 24.73
C PHE A 305 1.87 7.96 25.94
N GLN A 306 1.27 7.89 27.13
CA GLN A 306 1.95 8.25 28.39
C GLN A 306 3.11 7.29 28.73
N LEU A 307 3.09 6.06 28.21
CA LEU A 307 4.19 5.12 28.36
C LEU A 307 5.37 5.54 27.47
N PRO A 308 6.62 5.45 27.94
CA PRO A 308 7.78 5.82 27.14
C PRO A 308 7.95 4.93 25.90
N PHE A 309 8.53 5.49 24.86
CA PHE A 309 9.03 4.77 23.69
C PHE A 309 10.52 4.48 23.88
N GLN A 310 10.86 3.20 23.95
CA GLN A 310 12.25 2.74 24.05
C GLN A 310 12.83 2.59 22.65
N ILE A 311 13.73 3.50 22.26
CA ILE A 311 14.36 3.56 20.93
C ILE A 311 15.87 3.55 21.12
N ASN A 312 16.52 2.42 20.84
CA ASN A 312 17.94 2.18 21.14
C ASN A 312 18.26 2.46 22.62
N ASP A 313 19.13 3.43 22.90
CA ASP A 313 19.51 3.84 24.26
C ASP A 313 18.65 4.99 24.82
N TYR A 314 17.61 5.43 24.09
CA TYR A 314 16.77 6.57 24.47
C TYR A 314 15.41 6.14 24.99
N GLU A 315 15.00 6.78 26.09
CA GLU A 315 13.64 6.74 26.60
C GLU A 315 12.90 8.03 26.22
N ILE A 316 11.95 7.95 25.29
CA ILE A 316 11.26 9.11 24.72
C ILE A 316 9.83 9.18 25.25
N PHE A 317 9.48 10.29 25.91
CA PHE A 317 8.11 10.58 26.33
C PHE A 317 7.46 11.52 25.33
N MET A 318 6.29 11.16 24.81
CA MET A 318 5.57 11.99 23.86
C MET A 318 4.06 11.86 24.02
N GLY A 319 3.36 12.98 23.83
CA GLY A 319 1.90 13.00 23.75
C GLY A 319 1.40 12.77 22.33
N ALA A 320 0.10 12.53 22.21
CA ALA A 320 -0.60 12.59 20.94
C ALA A 320 -1.85 13.46 21.09
N SER A 321 -2.00 14.41 20.17
CA SER A 321 -3.19 15.24 20.06
C SER A 321 -4.17 14.57 19.09
N VAL A 322 -5.42 14.35 19.54
CA VAL A 322 -6.40 13.55 18.78
C VAL A 322 -7.63 14.40 18.39
N GLY A 323 -7.93 14.46 17.10
CA GLY A 323 -9.12 15.09 16.55
C GLY A 323 -10.15 14.06 16.10
N ILE A 324 -11.35 14.10 16.66
CA ILE A 324 -12.41 13.13 16.40
C ILE A 324 -13.51 13.78 15.56
N THR A 325 -13.91 13.11 14.47
CA THR A 325 -15.10 13.47 13.68
C THR A 325 -15.99 12.26 13.43
N LEU A 326 -17.28 12.49 13.24
CA LEU A 326 -18.29 11.45 13.02
C LEU A 326 -19.08 11.66 11.73
N SER A 327 -19.57 10.57 11.16
CA SER A 327 -20.41 10.58 9.95
C SER A 327 -21.73 11.36 10.10
N ILE A 328 -22.18 11.63 11.34
CA ILE A 328 -23.39 12.42 11.63
C ILE A 328 -23.35 13.85 11.06
N ILE A 329 -22.16 14.34 10.70
CA ILE A 329 -21.97 15.65 10.06
C ILE A 329 -22.50 15.64 8.60
N GLY A 330 -22.72 14.46 8.01
CA GLY A 330 -23.32 14.32 6.67
C GLY A 330 -22.33 14.56 5.53
N TYR A 331 -21.15 13.96 5.62
CA TYR A 331 -20.07 14.14 4.65
C TYR A 331 -20.45 13.72 3.22
N GLN A 332 -19.92 14.45 2.24
CA GLN A 332 -20.09 14.15 0.81
C GLN A 332 -18.78 13.74 0.13
N SER A 333 -17.63 14.01 0.76
CA SER A 333 -16.31 13.74 0.20
C SER A 333 -15.31 13.29 1.28
N PRO A 334 -14.39 12.36 0.96
CA PRO A 334 -13.27 11.99 1.84
C PRO A 334 -12.45 13.19 2.31
N VAL A 335 -12.29 14.20 1.46
CA VAL A 335 -11.52 15.41 1.78
C VAL A 335 -12.14 16.17 2.94
N GLU A 336 -13.47 16.19 3.03
CA GLU A 336 -14.19 16.85 4.13
C GLU A 336 -13.94 16.13 5.45
N VAL A 337 -14.00 14.79 5.45
CA VAL A 337 -13.72 13.97 6.64
C VAL A 337 -12.31 14.24 7.16
N LEU A 338 -11.31 14.19 6.29
CA LEU A 338 -9.91 14.41 6.67
C LEU A 338 -9.68 15.84 7.16
N ARG A 339 -10.25 16.84 6.47
CA ARG A 339 -10.14 18.25 6.87
C ARG A 339 -10.75 18.48 8.25
N ASP A 340 -11.97 17.99 8.46
CA ASP A 340 -12.71 18.22 9.70
C ASP A 340 -12.07 17.47 10.88
N ALA A 341 -11.55 16.25 10.67
CA ALA A 341 -10.71 15.54 11.64
C ALA A 341 -9.44 16.34 11.99
N GLY A 342 -8.78 16.92 10.98
CA GLY A 342 -7.60 17.77 11.17
C GLY A 342 -7.89 19.07 11.93
N ILE A 343 -9.05 19.71 11.68
CA ILE A 343 -9.49 20.88 12.46
C ILE A 343 -9.66 20.52 13.93
N ALA A 344 -10.32 19.40 14.21
CA ALA A 344 -10.52 18.90 15.58
C ALA A 344 -9.17 18.65 16.28
N MET A 345 -8.22 18.05 15.57
CA MET A 345 -6.87 17.76 16.07
C MET A 345 -6.09 19.03 16.37
N SER A 346 -6.16 20.04 15.48
CA SER A 346 -5.54 21.35 15.72
C SER A 346 -6.13 22.05 16.95
N GLN A 347 -7.43 21.90 17.21
CA GLN A 347 -8.05 22.41 18.43
C GLN A 347 -7.55 21.68 19.68
N ALA A 348 -7.33 20.37 19.59
CA ALA A 348 -6.72 19.60 20.69
C ALA A 348 -5.31 20.11 21.01
N LYS A 349 -4.49 20.39 20.00
CA LYS A 349 -3.16 21.01 20.20
C LYS A 349 -3.24 22.34 20.94
N GLN A 350 -4.15 23.22 20.51
CA GLN A 350 -4.35 24.55 21.14
C GLN A 350 -4.85 24.45 22.58
N ALA A 351 -5.60 23.40 22.92
CA ALA A 351 -6.15 23.19 24.27
C ALA A 351 -5.13 22.63 25.29
N GLY A 352 -3.87 22.40 24.91
CA GLY A 352 -2.79 22.04 25.84
C GLY A 352 -1.94 20.83 25.47
N HIS A 353 -2.04 20.31 24.23
CA HIS A 353 -1.39 19.07 23.78
C HIS A 353 -1.80 17.83 24.59
N GLY A 354 -1.57 16.62 24.05
CA GLY A 354 -1.89 15.36 24.73
C GLY A 354 -3.37 15.16 25.09
N CYS A 355 -4.27 15.90 24.45
CA CYS A 355 -5.71 15.83 24.69
C CYS A 355 -6.47 15.50 23.39
N TYR A 356 -7.78 15.24 23.51
CA TYR A 356 -8.62 14.93 22.37
C TYR A 356 -9.73 15.98 22.25
N GLN A 357 -10.18 16.21 21.02
CA GLN A 357 -11.28 17.10 20.76
C GLN A 357 -12.23 16.49 19.74
N VAL A 358 -13.52 16.49 20.07
CA VAL A 358 -14.57 16.08 19.13
C VAL A 358 -15.08 17.29 18.36
N LEU A 359 -15.14 17.17 17.05
CA LEU A 359 -15.83 18.12 16.18
C LEU A 359 -17.32 17.78 16.11
N THR A 360 -18.13 18.65 16.70
CA THR A 360 -19.58 18.68 16.48
C THR A 360 -19.93 19.76 15.44
N PRO A 361 -21.11 19.73 14.82
CA PRO A 361 -21.55 20.78 13.90
C PRO A 361 -21.43 22.20 14.48
N GLU A 362 -21.74 22.37 15.77
CA GLU A 362 -21.64 23.65 16.48
C GLU A 362 -20.18 24.08 16.62
N ARG A 363 -19.28 23.14 16.97
CA ARG A 363 -17.84 23.42 17.09
C ARG A 363 -17.20 23.71 15.74
N LYS A 364 -17.64 23.06 14.66
CA LYS A 364 -17.23 23.36 13.29
C LYS A 364 -17.63 24.78 12.88
N ALA A 365 -18.89 25.16 13.14
CA ALA A 365 -19.36 26.51 12.89
C ALA A 365 -18.53 27.55 13.67
N ARG A 366 -18.22 27.27 14.94
CA ARG A 366 -17.35 28.13 15.77
C ARG A 366 -15.92 28.24 15.23
N ALA A 367 -15.33 27.14 14.75
CA ALA A 367 -13.99 27.12 14.18
C ALA A 367 -13.90 27.99 12.91
N ILE A 368 -14.88 27.84 12.02
CA ILE A 368 -14.98 28.64 10.79
C ILE A 368 -15.20 30.11 11.14
N ALA A 369 -16.11 30.39 12.08
CA ALA A 369 -16.38 31.75 12.53
C ALA A 369 -15.14 32.43 13.13
N ARG A 370 -14.27 31.68 13.81
CA ARG A 370 -12.99 32.14 14.36
C ARG A 370 -11.97 32.44 13.26
N LEU A 371 -11.78 31.55 12.29
CA LEU A 371 -10.92 31.80 11.13
C LEU A 371 -11.32 33.05 10.34
N GLN A 372 -12.63 33.25 10.16
CA GLN A 372 -13.16 34.48 9.58
C GLN A 372 -12.84 35.70 10.46
N LEU A 373 -13.09 35.60 11.77
CA LEU A 373 -12.79 36.66 12.73
C LEU A 373 -11.31 37.07 12.69
N GLU A 374 -10.39 36.10 12.61
CA GLU A 374 -8.94 36.35 12.49
C GLU A 374 -8.59 37.11 11.21
N THR A 375 -9.25 36.75 10.10
CA THR A 375 -9.06 37.42 8.80
C THR A 375 -9.60 38.84 8.83
N ASP A 376 -10.79 39.01 9.40
CA ASP A 376 -11.47 40.31 9.51
C ASP A 376 -10.72 41.24 10.48
N LEU A 377 -10.22 40.74 11.61
CA LEU A 377 -9.40 41.48 12.57
C LEU A 377 -8.13 42.08 11.95
N ARG A 378 -7.49 41.36 11.02
CA ARG A 378 -6.32 41.88 10.27
C ARG A 378 -6.65 43.13 9.48
N GLN A 379 -7.86 43.22 8.96
CA GLN A 379 -8.30 44.33 8.10
C GLN A 379 -9.00 45.44 8.92
N ALA A 380 -9.55 45.12 10.09
CA ALA A 380 -10.36 46.02 10.91
C ALA A 380 -9.62 47.30 11.35
N VAL A 381 -8.33 47.20 11.68
CA VAL A 381 -7.52 48.37 12.09
C VAL A 381 -7.36 49.35 10.92
N GLU A 382 -7.11 48.84 9.71
CA GLU A 382 -6.92 49.66 8.51
C GLU A 382 -8.23 50.26 7.98
N ARG A 383 -9.34 49.56 8.20
CA ARG A 383 -10.68 49.98 7.81
C ARG A 383 -11.39 50.89 8.83
N GLN A 384 -10.71 51.24 9.93
CA GLN A 384 -11.27 52.09 10.99
C GLN A 384 -12.59 51.53 11.57
N GLU A 385 -12.68 50.22 11.74
CA GLU A 385 -13.88 49.55 12.26
C GLU A 385 -13.95 49.55 13.80
N PHE A 386 -12.87 49.96 14.47
CA PHE A 386 -12.82 50.12 15.92
C PHE A 386 -13.30 51.50 16.34
N TYR A 387 -14.00 51.55 17.47
CA TYR A 387 -14.42 52.77 18.13
C TYR A 387 -14.29 52.62 19.65
N LEU A 388 -14.25 53.74 20.38
CA LEU A 388 -14.19 53.74 21.85
C LEU A 388 -15.55 54.12 22.44
N GLU A 389 -15.95 53.39 23.49
CA GLU A 389 -16.95 53.82 24.45
C GLU A 389 -16.26 54.16 25.77
N TYR A 390 -16.83 55.09 26.53
CA TYR A 390 -16.23 55.66 27.73
C TYR A 390 -17.16 55.39 28.91
N GLN A 391 -16.69 54.62 29.90
CA GLN A 391 -17.45 54.34 31.11
C GLN A 391 -17.02 55.30 32.23
N PRO A 392 -17.93 56.09 32.82
CA PRO A 392 -17.56 57.08 33.81
C PRO A 392 -17.18 56.44 35.16
N ILE A 393 -16.17 57.03 35.79
CA ILE A 393 -15.66 56.67 37.11
C ILE A 393 -15.96 57.83 38.07
N TYR A 394 -16.64 57.54 39.17
CA TYR A 394 -17.06 58.53 40.17
C TYR A 394 -16.31 58.37 41.47
N GLY A 395 -16.02 59.49 42.14
CA GLY A 395 -15.57 59.48 43.52
C GLY A 395 -16.73 59.15 44.44
N LEU A 396 -16.66 58.04 45.18
CA LEU A 396 -17.82 57.55 45.93
C LEU A 396 -18.21 58.49 47.08
N ALA A 397 -17.24 59.15 47.72
CA ALA A 397 -17.51 60.08 48.80
C ALA A 397 -18.06 61.44 48.32
N THR A 398 -17.67 61.88 47.13
CA THR A 398 -17.98 63.23 46.61
C THR A 398 -19.14 63.23 45.61
N GLY A 399 -19.40 62.10 44.96
CA GLY A 399 -20.34 62.02 43.82
C GLY A 399 -19.81 62.69 42.55
N GLU A 400 -18.57 63.17 42.56
CA GLU A 400 -17.96 63.86 41.42
C GLU A 400 -17.42 62.87 40.39
N LEU A 401 -17.50 63.26 39.13
CA LEU A 401 -16.83 62.57 38.03
C LEU A 401 -15.31 62.72 38.16
N LYS A 402 -14.59 61.60 38.26
CA LYS A 402 -13.12 61.58 38.32
C LYS A 402 -12.47 61.25 36.98
N GLY A 403 -13.18 60.54 36.11
CA GLY A 403 -12.58 60.08 34.86
C GLY A 403 -13.45 59.13 34.07
N PHE A 404 -12.84 58.50 33.08
CA PHE A 404 -13.47 57.49 32.25
C PHE A 404 -12.53 56.32 31.98
N GLU A 405 -13.10 55.12 31.87
CA GLU A 405 -12.44 53.97 31.27
C GLU A 405 -12.75 53.91 29.77
N ALA A 406 -11.69 53.88 28.96
CA ALA A 406 -11.78 53.71 27.51
C ALA A 406 -11.94 52.23 27.15
N LEU A 407 -13.11 51.88 26.65
CA LEU A 407 -13.50 50.53 26.30
C LEU A 407 -13.57 50.40 24.78
N VAL A 408 -12.68 49.59 24.22
CA VAL A 408 -12.67 49.32 22.78
C VAL A 408 -13.93 48.54 22.36
N ARG A 409 -14.47 48.89 21.20
CA ARG A 409 -15.59 48.22 20.54
C ARG A 409 -15.26 48.03 19.08
N TRP A 410 -15.79 46.95 18.51
CA TRP A 410 -15.63 46.66 17.09
C TRP A 410 -16.99 46.66 16.41
N GLN A 411 -17.13 47.54 15.41
CA GLN A 411 -18.29 47.59 14.53
C GLN A 411 -17.98 46.82 13.24
N HIS A 412 -18.30 45.53 13.23
CA HIS A 412 -18.12 44.69 12.05
C HIS A 412 -19.16 45.03 10.97
N PRO A 413 -18.76 45.13 9.68
CA PRO A 413 -19.69 45.46 8.59
C PRO A 413 -20.88 44.51 8.46
N SER A 414 -20.65 43.20 8.66
CA SER A 414 -21.69 42.17 8.52
C SER A 414 -22.24 41.62 9.84
N ARG A 415 -21.45 41.64 10.93
CA ARG A 415 -21.85 41.05 12.22
C ARG A 415 -22.41 42.09 13.20
N GLY A 416 -22.30 43.38 12.87
CA GLY A 416 -22.66 44.46 13.78
C GLY A 416 -21.65 44.60 14.91
N ARG A 417 -22.12 44.82 16.14
CA ARG A 417 -21.23 45.01 17.30
C ARG A 417 -20.67 43.67 17.78
N VAL A 418 -19.35 43.52 17.69
CA VAL A 418 -18.64 42.33 18.21
C VAL A 418 -18.14 42.63 19.63
N ALA A 419 -18.36 41.69 20.55
CA ALA A 419 -18.01 41.88 21.96
C ALA A 419 -16.48 41.81 22.17
N PRO A 420 -15.90 42.63 23.06
CA PRO A 420 -14.47 42.57 23.41
C PRO A 420 -14.01 41.18 23.86
N THR A 421 -14.86 40.47 24.60
CA THR A 421 -14.60 39.10 25.06
C THR A 421 -14.48 38.07 23.93
N GLU A 422 -14.96 38.39 22.72
CA GLU A 422 -14.84 37.53 21.54
C GLU A 422 -13.56 37.84 20.74
N PHE A 423 -13.28 39.12 20.51
CA PHE A 423 -12.21 39.51 19.60
C PHE A 423 -10.85 39.78 20.27
N ILE A 424 -10.80 40.20 21.54
CA ILE A 424 -9.52 40.48 22.24
C ILE A 424 -8.68 39.21 22.37
N PRO A 425 -9.19 38.06 22.85
CA PRO A 425 -8.37 36.84 22.93
C PRO A 425 -7.84 36.41 21.56
N THR A 426 -8.67 36.54 20.53
CA THR A 426 -8.29 36.23 19.15
C THR A 426 -7.19 37.19 18.66
N ALA A 427 -7.32 38.49 18.93
CA ALA A 427 -6.36 39.52 18.56
C ALA A 427 -5.01 39.33 19.28
N GLU A 428 -5.04 38.91 20.54
CA GLU A 428 -3.84 38.56 21.29
C GLU A 428 -3.14 37.38 20.63
N GLU A 429 -3.83 36.26 20.41
CA GLU A 429 -3.25 35.05 19.81
C GLU A 429 -2.56 35.32 18.46
N ILE A 430 -3.21 36.06 17.55
CA ILE A 430 -2.65 36.38 16.23
C ILE A 430 -1.65 37.56 16.24
N GLY A 431 -1.42 38.20 17.40
CA GLY A 431 -0.44 39.28 17.58
C GLY A 431 -0.89 40.65 17.05
N ILE A 432 -2.19 40.86 16.83
CA ILE A 432 -2.74 42.14 16.33
C ILE A 432 -3.16 43.06 17.47
N ILE A 433 -3.29 42.53 18.69
CA ILE A 433 -3.59 43.30 19.89
C ILE A 433 -2.67 44.52 20.06
N ASP A 434 -1.42 44.40 19.62
CA ASP A 434 -0.44 45.48 19.65
C ASP A 434 -0.87 46.68 18.79
N ARG A 435 -1.33 46.41 17.56
CA ARG A 435 -1.82 47.45 16.64
C ARG A 435 -3.12 48.07 17.16
N VAL A 436 -4.02 47.23 17.70
CA VAL A 436 -5.29 47.69 18.28
C VAL A 436 -5.02 48.56 19.50
N GLY A 437 -4.15 48.11 20.41
CA GLY A 437 -3.85 48.82 21.64
C GLY A 437 -3.14 50.16 21.40
N ILE A 438 -2.23 50.24 20.42
CA ILE A 438 -1.65 51.54 19.99
C ILE A 438 -2.75 52.49 19.50
N TRP A 439 -3.68 51.99 18.69
CA TRP A 439 -4.81 52.80 18.20
C TRP A 439 -5.71 53.24 19.36
N VAL A 440 -6.04 52.35 20.31
CA VAL A 440 -6.83 52.66 21.50
C VAL A 440 -6.15 53.74 22.34
N LEU A 441 -4.85 53.60 22.63
CA LEU A 441 -4.07 54.59 23.39
C LEU A 441 -4.08 55.95 22.70
N LYS A 442 -3.86 55.99 21.38
CA LYS A 442 -3.86 57.22 20.61
C LYS A 442 -5.23 57.92 20.63
N GLU A 443 -6.31 57.15 20.44
CA GLU A 443 -7.66 57.73 20.42
C GLU A 443 -8.13 58.17 21.82
N ALA A 444 -7.81 57.39 22.85
CA ALA A 444 -8.12 57.73 24.24
C ALA A 444 -7.37 58.99 24.71
N THR A 445 -6.07 59.10 24.40
CA THR A 445 -5.27 60.30 24.71
C THR A 445 -5.72 61.52 23.91
N ARG A 446 -6.10 61.35 22.64
CA ARG A 446 -6.70 62.42 21.83
C ARG A 446 -8.01 62.94 22.43
N GLN A 447 -8.92 62.04 22.83
CA GLN A 447 -10.19 62.41 23.44
C GLN A 447 -9.99 63.09 24.81
N LEU A 448 -9.06 62.58 25.62
CA LEU A 448 -8.73 63.20 26.92
C LEU A 448 -8.18 64.62 26.74
N SER A 449 -7.26 64.83 25.80
CA SER A 449 -6.71 66.16 25.50
C SER A 449 -7.80 67.14 25.08
N HIS A 450 -8.75 66.70 24.25
CA HIS A 450 -9.90 67.50 23.87
C HIS A 450 -10.75 67.92 25.09
N TRP A 451 -11.06 66.98 25.99
CA TRP A 451 -11.79 67.30 27.22
C TRP A 451 -11.02 68.22 28.17
N GLN A 452 -9.69 68.07 28.28
CA GLN A 452 -8.88 68.96 29.11
C GLN A 452 -8.80 70.39 28.56
N GLN A 453 -8.83 70.56 27.24
CA GLN A 453 -8.83 71.88 26.60
C GLN A 453 -10.19 72.57 26.73
N GLU A 454 -11.28 71.82 26.59
CA GLU A 454 -12.65 72.37 26.68
C GLU A 454 -13.09 72.58 28.13
N PHE A 455 -12.67 71.71 29.05
CA PHE A 455 -13.04 71.72 30.48
C PHE A 455 -11.81 71.73 31.40
N PRO A 456 -10.98 72.80 31.39
CA PRO A 456 -9.72 72.84 32.12
C PRO A 456 -9.86 72.77 33.65
N ASN A 457 -11.06 73.02 34.18
CA ASN A 457 -11.34 73.02 35.62
C ASN A 457 -11.62 71.62 36.18
N ILE A 458 -11.82 70.59 35.33
CA ILE A 458 -12.09 69.22 35.77
C ILE A 458 -10.84 68.37 35.54
N PRO A 459 -10.18 67.87 36.60
CA PRO A 459 -9.01 67.01 36.47
C PRO A 459 -9.44 65.58 36.10
N LEU A 460 -9.81 65.38 34.84
CA LEU A 460 -10.22 64.07 34.32
C LEU A 460 -9.02 63.13 34.16
N VAL A 461 -9.24 61.87 34.57
CA VAL A 461 -8.31 60.76 34.35
C VAL A 461 -8.89 59.81 33.30
N MET A 462 -8.10 59.42 32.32
CA MET A 462 -8.44 58.37 31.36
C MET A 462 -7.78 57.06 31.77
N HIS A 463 -8.58 56.02 31.90
CA HIS A 463 -8.13 54.65 32.14
C HIS A 463 -8.10 53.87 30.82
N VAL A 464 -6.99 53.19 30.53
CA VAL A 464 -6.82 52.40 29.30
C VAL A 464 -6.26 51.03 29.63
N ASN A 465 -6.95 49.98 29.17
CA ASN A 465 -6.52 48.60 29.30
C ASN A 465 -5.27 48.28 28.47
N LEU A 466 -4.31 47.59 29.09
CA LEU A 466 -3.06 47.17 28.48
C LEU A 466 -2.95 45.63 28.53
N SER A 467 -2.76 45.02 27.36
CA SER A 467 -2.61 43.56 27.26
C SER A 467 -1.22 43.08 27.70
N ALA A 468 -1.14 41.81 28.12
CA ALA A 468 0.11 41.17 28.50
C ALA A 468 1.15 41.11 27.36
N LYS A 469 0.69 41.03 26.10
CA LYS A 469 1.58 41.03 24.94
C LYS A 469 2.20 42.40 24.69
N GLN A 470 1.45 43.48 24.91
CA GLN A 470 1.98 44.83 24.79
C GLN A 470 3.04 45.16 25.85
N LEU A 471 2.88 44.63 27.08
CA LEU A 471 3.84 44.85 28.16
C LEU A 471 5.25 44.28 27.85
N LYS A 472 5.33 43.33 26.91
CA LYS A 472 6.59 42.72 26.43
C LYS A 472 7.32 43.58 25.39
N GLN A 473 6.68 44.64 24.88
CA GLN A 473 7.27 45.50 23.87
C GLN A 473 8.23 46.52 24.50
N ARG A 474 9.47 46.56 24.00
CA ARG A 474 10.50 47.47 24.53
C ARG A 474 10.21 48.93 24.22
N GLU A 475 9.52 49.19 23.13
CA GLU A 475 9.21 50.53 22.64
C GLU A 475 7.94 51.12 23.27
N LEU A 476 7.19 50.36 24.09
CA LEU A 476 5.89 50.78 24.63
C LEU A 476 5.99 52.11 25.39
N VAL A 477 6.97 52.25 26.27
CA VAL A 477 7.18 53.47 27.08
C VAL A 477 7.39 54.69 26.19
N GLN A 478 8.23 54.55 25.15
CA GLN A 478 8.54 55.62 24.21
C GLN A 478 7.32 56.01 23.39
N GLN A 479 6.49 55.05 22.99
CA GLN A 479 5.26 55.31 22.25
C GLN A 479 4.22 56.06 23.09
N ILE A 480 4.00 55.64 24.35
CA ILE A 480 3.05 56.32 25.23
C ILE A 480 3.54 57.73 25.56
N GLU A 481 4.85 57.90 25.81
CA GLU A 481 5.45 59.22 26.00
C GLU A 481 5.26 60.14 24.79
N ALA A 482 5.44 59.60 23.57
CA ALA A 482 5.21 60.35 22.34
C ALA A 482 3.75 60.82 22.23
N PHE A 483 2.76 59.95 22.52
CA PHE A 483 1.35 60.34 22.50
C PHE A 483 0.99 61.38 23.56
N CYS A 484 1.48 61.21 24.80
CA CYS A 484 1.27 62.18 25.87
C CYS A 484 1.86 63.56 25.52
N THR A 485 3.05 63.58 24.90
CA THR A 485 3.74 64.80 24.48
C THR A 485 3.05 65.48 23.29
N GLU A 486 2.69 64.71 22.26
CA GLU A 486 1.97 65.19 21.07
C GLU A 486 0.64 65.83 21.45
N MET A 487 -0.11 65.19 22.35
CA MET A 487 -1.44 65.63 22.80
C MET A 487 -1.40 66.62 23.97
N ARG A 488 -0.20 66.99 24.47
CA ARG A 488 0.03 67.90 25.60
C ARG A 488 -0.81 67.55 26.83
N LEU A 489 -0.86 66.27 27.19
CA LEU A 489 -1.63 65.81 28.33
C LEU A 489 -1.05 66.32 29.64
N SER A 490 -1.94 66.64 30.60
CA SER A 490 -1.50 66.95 31.96
C SER A 490 -0.89 65.72 32.63
N HIS A 491 0.08 65.94 33.51
CA HIS A 491 0.70 64.86 34.27
C HIS A 491 -0.34 64.12 35.11
N ASN A 492 -0.19 62.81 35.29
CA ASN A 492 -1.09 61.95 36.08
C ASN A 492 -2.53 61.84 35.54
N SER A 493 -2.80 62.25 34.30
CA SER A 493 -4.13 62.15 33.68
C SER A 493 -4.38 60.87 32.89
N LEU A 494 -3.34 60.08 32.59
CA LEU A 494 -3.46 58.75 32.00
C LEU A 494 -3.17 57.69 33.06
N LYS A 495 -4.07 56.70 33.17
CA LYS A 495 -3.90 55.51 33.99
C LYS A 495 -3.96 54.27 33.11
N LEU A 496 -2.99 53.37 33.23
CA LEU A 496 -2.96 52.10 32.49
C LEU A 496 -3.45 50.98 33.39
N GLU A 497 -4.33 50.14 32.87
CA GLU A 497 -4.93 49.02 33.59
C GLU A 497 -4.34 47.71 33.09
N ILE A 498 -3.90 46.86 34.02
CA ILE A 498 -3.26 45.58 33.73
C ILE A 498 -3.96 44.51 34.57
N THR A 499 -4.39 43.42 33.92
CA THR A 499 -5.07 42.33 34.63
C THR A 499 -4.17 41.66 35.66
N GLU A 500 -4.77 41.13 36.74
CA GLU A 500 -4.04 40.40 37.79
C GLU A 500 -3.21 39.22 37.24
N SER A 501 -3.71 38.53 36.21
CA SER A 501 -2.98 37.39 35.61
C SER A 501 -1.72 37.86 34.90
N CYS A 502 -1.79 38.97 34.15
CA CYS A 502 -0.62 39.59 33.53
C CYS A 502 0.41 40.01 34.58
N PHE A 503 -0.06 40.53 35.72
CA PHE A 503 0.78 40.89 36.84
C PHE A 503 1.54 39.69 37.43
N LEU A 504 0.87 38.53 37.60
CA LEU A 504 1.49 37.32 38.14
C LEU A 504 2.50 36.68 37.18
N GLU A 505 2.29 36.80 35.88
CA GLU A 505 3.21 36.23 34.88
C GLU A 505 4.39 37.14 34.53
N SER A 506 4.40 38.38 35.05
CA SER A 506 5.44 39.36 34.73
C SER A 506 6.82 38.97 35.29
N SER A 507 7.84 39.07 34.46
CA SER A 507 9.28 38.98 34.70
C SER A 507 9.87 40.30 35.24
N SER A 508 11.15 40.27 35.62
CA SER A 508 11.86 41.47 36.10
C SER A 508 11.98 42.57 35.03
N GLU A 509 11.99 42.23 33.74
CA GLU A 509 12.04 43.21 32.65
C GLU A 509 10.74 44.01 32.56
N GLU A 510 9.60 43.34 32.64
CA GLU A 510 8.28 43.98 32.60
C GLU A 510 8.05 44.87 33.84
N ILE A 511 8.52 44.45 35.02
CA ILE A 511 8.49 45.28 36.25
C ILE A 511 9.28 46.58 36.07
N ASN A 512 10.49 46.51 35.48
CA ASN A 512 11.28 47.70 35.19
C ASN A 512 10.59 48.65 34.20
N LEU A 513 9.84 48.10 33.23
CA LEU A 513 9.06 48.89 32.29
C LEU A 513 7.93 49.66 33.00
N LEU A 514 7.25 49.01 33.95
CA LEU A 514 6.22 49.65 34.79
C LEU A 514 6.80 50.80 35.64
N HIS A 515 8.00 50.63 36.20
CA HIS A 515 8.68 51.71 36.91
C HIS A 515 8.98 52.91 35.99
N GLN A 516 9.44 52.65 34.77
CA GLN A 516 9.68 53.71 33.79
C GLN A 516 8.40 54.47 33.43
N LEU A 517 7.26 53.78 33.29
CA LEU A 517 5.97 54.44 33.04
C LEU A 517 5.57 55.35 34.21
N ARG A 518 5.75 54.88 35.45
CA ARG A 518 5.47 55.68 36.65
C ARG A 518 6.37 56.91 36.77
N ASP A 519 7.66 56.76 36.49
CA ASP A 519 8.63 57.88 36.50
C ASP A 519 8.28 58.96 35.46
N LYS A 520 7.52 58.60 34.42
CA LYS A 520 6.98 59.51 33.41
C LYS A 520 5.63 60.12 33.79
N GLY A 521 5.13 59.88 35.00
CA GLY A 521 3.87 60.43 35.50
C GLY A 521 2.62 59.71 34.96
N ILE A 522 2.76 58.48 34.48
CA ILE A 522 1.64 57.62 34.10
C ILE A 522 1.26 56.76 35.29
N ARG A 523 -0.01 56.77 35.69
CA ARG A 523 -0.49 55.96 36.81
C ARG A 523 -0.78 54.53 36.39
N LEU A 524 -0.64 53.59 37.32
CA LEU A 524 -0.85 52.18 37.05
C LEU A 524 -1.95 51.60 37.95
N CYS A 525 -2.80 50.77 37.35
CA CYS A 525 -3.91 50.09 38.01
C CYS A 525 -3.83 48.58 37.79
N ILE A 526 -4.07 47.82 38.85
CA ILE A 526 -4.35 46.39 38.73
C ILE A 526 -5.84 46.23 38.46
N ASP A 527 -6.19 45.52 37.40
CA ASP A 527 -7.57 45.19 37.01
C ASP A 527 -7.92 43.73 37.33
N ASP A 528 -9.22 43.44 37.43
CA ASP A 528 -9.77 42.10 37.73
C ASP A 528 -9.23 41.49 39.06
N PHE A 529 -8.94 42.32 40.08
CA PHE A 529 -8.30 41.86 41.30
C PHE A 529 -9.19 40.91 42.11
N GLY A 530 -8.66 39.75 42.47
CA GLY A 530 -9.30 38.72 43.31
C GLY A 530 -9.88 37.54 42.53
N ILE A 531 -9.85 37.55 41.20
CA ILE A 531 -10.25 36.41 40.37
C ILE A 531 -9.17 35.31 40.39
N GLY A 532 -7.90 35.68 40.63
CA GLY A 532 -6.75 34.78 40.65
C GLY A 532 -6.24 34.39 42.06
N TYR A 533 -5.19 33.55 42.09
CA TYR A 533 -4.43 33.26 43.31
C TYR A 533 -3.37 34.35 43.51
N SER A 534 -3.74 35.48 44.11
CA SER A 534 -2.83 36.60 44.32
C SER A 534 -1.65 36.19 45.20
N SER A 535 -0.42 36.27 44.67
CA SER A 535 0.79 36.21 45.48
C SER A 535 1.01 37.57 46.13
N LEU A 536 0.35 37.82 47.27
CA LEU A 536 0.40 39.07 48.04
C LEU A 536 1.84 39.61 48.26
N GLY A 537 2.81 38.72 48.42
CA GLY A 537 4.22 39.09 48.56
C GLY A 537 4.82 39.79 47.34
N ARG A 538 4.21 39.66 46.16
CA ARG A 538 4.66 40.35 44.94
C ARG A 538 4.14 41.77 44.84
N LEU A 539 2.92 42.07 45.33
CA LEU A 539 2.32 43.41 45.23
C LEU A 539 3.20 44.52 45.82
N GLN A 540 3.97 44.23 46.87
CA GLN A 540 4.86 45.20 47.51
C GLN A 540 5.95 45.76 46.59
N ASN A 541 6.37 44.99 45.58
CA ASN A 541 7.49 45.37 44.70
C ASN A 541 7.04 46.06 43.41
N PHE A 542 5.73 46.21 43.18
CA PHE A 542 5.24 46.79 41.93
C PHE A 542 4.83 48.25 42.12
N PRO A 543 5.11 49.11 41.12
CA PRO A 543 4.81 50.54 41.16
C PRO A 543 3.33 50.83 40.84
N MET A 544 2.41 50.13 41.49
CA MET A 544 0.97 50.32 41.29
C MET A 544 0.44 51.46 42.15
N ASP A 545 -0.57 52.18 41.67
CA ASP A 545 -1.23 53.26 42.40
C ASP A 545 -2.67 52.91 42.79
N THR A 546 -3.30 51.97 42.07
CA THR A 546 -4.72 51.67 42.22
C THR A 546 -5.02 50.18 42.02
N VAL A 547 -6.03 49.68 42.72
CA VAL A 547 -6.59 48.33 42.54
C VAL A 547 -8.07 48.45 42.19
N LYS A 548 -8.46 47.86 41.06
CA LYS A 548 -9.85 47.68 40.64
C LYS A 548 -10.35 46.32 41.10
N VAL A 549 -11.40 46.34 41.89
CA VAL A 549 -12.04 45.14 42.43
C VAL A 549 -13.14 44.68 41.50
N ASP A 550 -12.99 43.46 40.98
CA ASP A 550 -13.86 42.89 39.97
C ASP A 550 -15.34 42.87 40.39
N ARG A 551 -16.21 43.06 39.40
CA ARG A 551 -17.68 43.05 39.57
C ARG A 551 -18.21 41.79 40.25
N SER A 552 -17.54 40.64 40.16
CA SER A 552 -18.01 39.40 40.78
C SER A 552 -18.05 39.48 42.30
N PHE A 553 -17.18 40.29 42.92
CA PHE A 553 -17.21 40.59 44.35
C PHE A 553 -18.32 41.58 44.70
N VAL A 554 -18.46 42.64 43.91
CA VAL A 554 -19.50 43.66 44.12
C VAL A 554 -20.91 43.06 43.96
N LYS A 555 -21.11 42.12 43.03
CA LYS A 555 -22.37 41.37 42.86
C LYS A 555 -22.74 40.46 44.03
N ARG A 556 -21.81 40.17 44.92
CA ARG A 556 -22.02 39.32 46.11
C ARG A 556 -22.24 40.15 47.38
N LEU A 557 -22.00 41.46 47.33
CA LEU A 557 -22.31 42.36 48.45
C LEU A 557 -23.79 42.24 48.84
N GLY A 558 -24.04 42.03 50.14
CA GLY A 558 -25.39 41.91 50.70
C GLY A 558 -26.00 40.49 50.70
N LYS A 559 -25.35 39.48 50.08
CA LYS A 559 -25.87 38.10 50.06
C LYS A 559 -25.49 37.28 51.29
N SER A 560 -24.29 37.46 51.83
CA SER A 560 -23.84 36.83 53.07
C SER A 560 -22.80 37.69 53.79
N SER A 561 -22.68 37.54 55.12
CA SER A 561 -21.68 38.27 55.92
C SER A 561 -20.24 37.96 55.50
N ARG A 562 -19.98 36.70 55.11
CA ARG A 562 -18.66 36.23 54.68
C ARG A 562 -18.20 36.87 53.36
N GLU A 563 -19.11 37.09 52.42
CA GLU A 563 -18.77 37.73 51.14
C GLU A 563 -18.43 39.21 51.32
N THR A 564 -19.14 39.92 52.21
CA THR A 564 -18.83 41.31 52.59
C THR A 564 -17.48 41.40 53.31
N GLU A 565 -17.12 40.42 54.13
CA GLU A 565 -15.85 40.38 54.86
C GLU A 565 -14.64 40.24 53.91
N ILE A 566 -14.78 39.50 52.80
CA ILE A 566 -13.74 39.42 51.77
C ILE A 566 -13.49 40.81 51.14
N VAL A 567 -14.57 41.51 50.77
CA VAL A 567 -14.47 42.86 50.17
C VAL A 567 -13.82 43.84 51.17
N HIS A 568 -14.17 43.76 52.45
CA HIS A 568 -13.53 44.54 53.52
C HIS A 568 -12.04 44.18 53.71
N THR A 569 -11.67 42.90 53.56
CA THR A 569 -10.27 42.47 53.67
C THR A 569 -9.42 43.04 52.53
N ILE A 570 -9.96 43.10 51.32
CA ILE A 570 -9.30 43.73 50.17
C ILE A 570 -9.06 45.22 50.43
N VAL A 571 -10.02 45.91 51.07
CA VAL A 571 -9.84 47.32 51.45
C VAL A 571 -8.64 47.49 52.36
N ASN A 572 -8.62 46.76 53.47
CA ASN A 572 -7.53 46.84 54.44
C ASN A 572 -6.17 46.52 53.81
N LEU A 573 -6.13 45.56 52.89
CA LEU A 573 -4.91 45.21 52.17
C LEU A 573 -4.42 46.38 51.30
N ALA A 574 -5.29 46.95 50.47
CA ALA A 574 -4.92 48.04 49.57
C ALA A 574 -4.46 49.29 50.34
N HIS A 575 -5.20 49.68 51.39
CA HIS A 575 -4.83 50.83 52.22
C HIS A 575 -3.50 50.62 52.96
N ASN A 576 -3.22 49.41 53.45
CA ASN A 576 -1.93 49.10 54.06
C ASN A 576 -0.75 49.16 53.07
N LEU A 577 -1.03 48.99 51.77
CA LEU A 577 -0.05 49.12 50.69
C LEU A 577 -0.03 50.54 50.09
N GLY A 578 -0.88 51.45 50.57
CA GLY A 578 -0.99 52.82 50.05
C GLY A 578 -1.62 52.89 48.65
N LEU A 579 -2.48 51.94 48.30
CA LEU A 579 -3.16 51.85 47.01
C LEU A 579 -4.59 52.38 47.11
N ASP A 580 -5.01 53.16 46.10
CA ASP A 580 -6.41 53.57 45.94
C ASP A 580 -7.28 52.39 45.49
N LEU A 581 -8.56 52.37 45.85
CA LEU A 581 -9.51 51.35 45.42
C LEU A 581 -10.58 51.90 44.48
N VAL A 582 -10.87 51.11 43.46
CA VAL A 582 -11.97 51.34 42.53
C VAL A 582 -12.87 50.10 42.54
N ALA A 583 -14.16 50.28 42.85
CA ALA A 583 -15.13 49.20 42.77
C ALA A 583 -15.80 49.12 41.39
N GLU A 584 -15.83 47.93 40.80
CA GLU A 584 -16.47 47.72 39.50
C GLU A 584 -17.87 47.10 39.58
N GLY A 585 -18.71 47.39 38.59
CA GLY A 585 -20.01 46.74 38.44
C GLY A 585 -21.01 47.08 39.54
N ILE A 586 -20.97 48.31 40.05
CA ILE A 586 -22.01 48.84 40.94
C ILE A 586 -23.32 48.94 40.15
N GLU A 587 -24.33 48.18 40.56
CA GLU A 587 -25.64 48.10 39.91
C GLU A 587 -26.77 48.62 40.81
N THR A 588 -26.61 48.66 42.14
CA THR A 588 -27.64 49.10 43.09
C THR A 588 -27.16 50.16 44.08
N ALA A 589 -28.11 50.92 44.64
CA ALA A 589 -27.83 51.93 45.67
C ALA A 589 -27.29 51.30 46.98
N GLU A 590 -27.72 50.09 47.32
CA GLU A 590 -27.26 49.35 48.50
C GLU A 590 -25.78 48.97 48.39
N GLN A 591 -25.35 48.55 47.19
CA GLN A 591 -23.93 48.29 46.90
C GLN A 591 -23.10 49.56 47.05
N LEU A 592 -23.57 50.67 46.49
CA LEU A 592 -22.91 51.96 46.61
C LEU A 592 -22.72 52.39 48.08
N GLN A 593 -23.80 52.32 48.87
CA GLN A 593 -23.75 52.70 50.29
C GLN A 593 -22.79 51.81 51.09
N THR A 594 -22.79 50.50 50.81
CA THR A 594 -21.87 49.56 51.45
C THR A 594 -20.42 49.89 51.10
N LEU A 595 -20.12 50.13 49.82
CA LEU A 595 -18.76 50.47 49.36
C LEU A 595 -18.27 51.80 49.93
N GLN A 596 -19.15 52.80 50.07
CA GLN A 596 -18.85 54.06 50.75
C GLN A 596 -18.49 53.84 52.23
N GLN A 597 -19.25 53.00 52.95
CA GLN A 597 -18.97 52.68 54.35
C GLN A 597 -17.67 51.90 54.53
N LEU A 598 -17.36 51.03 53.57
CA LEU A 598 -16.13 50.27 53.54
C LEU A 598 -14.90 51.12 53.19
N GLY A 599 -15.08 52.35 52.69
CA GLY A 599 -13.98 53.27 52.41
C GLY A 599 -13.39 53.19 51.01
N TYR A 600 -14.15 52.71 50.01
CA TYR A 600 -13.74 52.80 48.61
C TYR A 600 -13.72 54.26 48.12
N GLU A 601 -12.63 54.68 47.48
CA GLU A 601 -12.45 56.05 46.98
C GLU A 601 -13.26 56.28 45.70
N GLN A 602 -13.25 55.30 44.81
CA GLN A 602 -13.80 55.41 43.45
C GLN A 602 -14.68 54.21 43.11
N GLY A 603 -15.58 54.39 42.15
CA GLY A 603 -16.34 53.28 41.61
C GLY A 603 -16.98 53.56 40.27
N GLN A 604 -17.30 52.47 39.59
CA GLN A 604 -17.93 52.46 38.28
C GLN A 604 -18.97 51.35 38.16
N GLY A 605 -19.98 51.56 37.32
CA GLY A 605 -21.02 50.56 37.09
C GLY A 605 -22.29 51.13 36.51
N TYR A 606 -23.20 50.23 36.16
CA TYR A 606 -24.46 50.57 35.48
C TYR A 606 -25.45 51.33 36.35
N TYR A 607 -25.24 51.36 37.67
CA TYR A 607 -25.96 52.25 38.56
C TYR A 607 -25.79 53.72 38.16
N PHE A 608 -24.57 54.12 37.75
CA PHE A 608 -24.28 55.48 37.32
C PHE A 608 -24.60 55.67 35.84
N SER A 609 -23.94 54.89 34.98
CA SER A 609 -24.15 54.93 33.54
C SER A 609 -23.59 53.67 32.88
N ARG A 610 -24.17 53.30 31.75
CA ARG A 610 -23.53 52.37 30.81
C ARG A 610 -22.39 53.08 30.06
N PRO A 611 -21.48 52.34 29.41
CA PRO A 611 -20.47 52.92 28.52
C PRO A 611 -21.11 53.83 27.48
N LEU A 612 -20.56 55.05 27.35
CA LEU A 612 -21.10 56.12 26.52
C LEU A 612 -20.25 56.33 25.27
N ASN A 613 -20.84 56.78 24.17
CA ASN A 613 -20.03 57.28 23.06
C ASN A 613 -19.37 58.63 23.44
N SER A 614 -18.43 59.10 22.62
CA SER A 614 -17.71 60.36 22.87
C SER A 614 -18.63 61.56 23.08
N HIS A 615 -19.73 61.65 22.33
CA HIS A 615 -20.67 62.77 22.42
C HIS A 615 -21.41 62.80 23.77
N LEU A 616 -21.99 61.67 24.19
CA LEU A 616 -22.69 61.55 25.47
C LEU A 616 -21.73 61.68 26.66
N ALA A 617 -20.51 61.14 26.55
CA ALA A 617 -19.48 61.33 27.57
C ALA A 617 -19.10 62.81 27.72
N THR A 618 -18.99 63.56 26.62
CA THR A 618 -18.72 65.01 26.65
C THR A 618 -19.86 65.78 27.32
N GLN A 619 -21.12 65.44 27.03
CA GLN A 619 -22.27 66.04 27.72
C GLN A 619 -22.26 65.78 29.24
N LEU A 620 -21.82 64.58 29.64
CA LEU A 620 -21.69 64.23 31.04
C LEU A 620 -20.60 65.06 31.73
N VAL A 621 -19.43 65.24 31.09
CA VAL A 621 -18.38 66.17 31.56
C VAL A 621 -18.92 67.59 31.68
N MET A 622 -19.64 68.09 30.67
CA MET A 622 -20.28 69.41 30.73
C MET A 622 -21.18 69.55 31.94
N SER A 623 -22.07 68.58 32.19
CA SER A 623 -22.99 68.63 33.34
C SER A 623 -22.27 68.64 34.68
N SER A 624 -21.13 67.97 34.78
CA SER A 624 -20.27 67.99 35.97
C SER A 624 -19.45 69.26 36.11
N ALA A 625 -19.30 70.07 35.05
CA ALA A 625 -18.59 71.36 35.11
C ALA A 625 -19.46 72.51 35.68
N PHE A 626 -20.79 72.34 35.66
CA PHE A 626 -21.76 73.37 36.05
C PHE A 626 -22.47 73.11 37.40
N ASN A 627 -22.18 71.98 38.04
CA ASN A 627 -22.55 71.67 39.44
C ASN A 627 -21.35 71.93 40.35
#